data_AF-A0A382R560-F1
#
_entry.id   AF-A0A382R560-F1
#
_cell.length_a   1.000
_cell.length_b   1.000
_cell.length_c   1.000
_cell.angle_alpha   90.00
_cell.angle_beta   90.00
_cell.angle_gamma   90.00
#
_symmetry.space_group_name_H-M   'P 1'
#
loop_
_entity.id
_entity.type
_entity.pdbx_description
1 polymer ?
#
loop_
_entity_poly.entity_id
_entity_poly.type
_entity_poly.pdbx_seq_one_letter_code
_entity_poly.pdbx_strand_id
1 'polypeptide(L)'
;VKCHGPEKQKGKVRLDKPLDVLFAEEELLETIATVLEAGDMPPEKAPQPKAEAVADVLQILQKRILAQHPDNPLKRLTRDEYTHTLHDLFGVNFDFSGLLPPDQVEHGFDKFGESHLMSPHQVMAYLKTARFVTERLLPDNKPETRHWDFNASHFHGSKNFATGGGGDYRDGD
;
A
#
# COMPACT_ATOMS: atom_id res chain seq x y z
N VAL A 1 14.71 -9.09 -29.01
CA VAL A 1 13.45 -8.91 -28.26
C VAL A 1 12.34 -8.44 -29.21
N LYS A 2 11.18 -9.12 -29.28
CA LYS A 2 10.13 -8.83 -30.31
C LYS A 2 9.11 -7.73 -29.93
N CYS A 3 8.73 -7.62 -28.65
CA CYS A 3 7.65 -6.73 -28.19
C CYS A 3 8.12 -5.53 -27.35
N HIS A 4 9.29 -5.67 -26.72
CA HIS A 4 9.93 -4.69 -25.84
C HIS A 4 11.38 -4.45 -26.31
N GLY A 5 11.57 -4.28 -27.61
CA GLY A 5 12.85 -4.05 -28.27
C GLY A 5 12.99 -2.63 -28.81
N PRO A 6 14.02 -2.32 -29.62
CA PRO A 6 14.23 -0.99 -30.18
C PRO A 6 13.10 -0.59 -31.15
N GLU A 7 12.58 -1.53 -31.92
CA GLU A 7 11.53 -1.29 -32.93
C GLU A 7 10.11 -1.24 -32.34
N LYS A 8 9.84 -1.99 -31.26
CA LYS A 8 8.53 -2.09 -30.62
C LYS A 8 8.69 -2.04 -29.11
N GLN A 9 8.05 -1.07 -28.48
CA GLN A 9 8.11 -0.82 -27.04
C GLN A 9 6.69 -0.86 -26.46
N LYS A 10 6.06 -2.04 -26.47
CA LYS A 10 4.72 -2.20 -25.88
C LYS A 10 4.76 -1.84 -24.40
N GLY A 11 3.74 -1.10 -23.92
CA GLY A 11 3.71 -0.59 -22.55
C GLY A 11 4.79 0.44 -22.23
N LYS A 12 5.46 1.03 -23.25
CA LYS A 12 6.62 1.93 -23.08
C LYS A 12 7.82 1.29 -22.37
N VAL A 13 7.88 -0.05 -22.34
CA VAL A 13 8.96 -0.82 -21.73
C VAL A 13 9.95 -1.29 -22.80
N ARG A 14 11.25 -1.17 -22.49
CA ARG A 14 12.36 -1.59 -23.34
C ARG A 14 13.29 -2.56 -22.59
N LEU A 15 13.38 -3.80 -23.07
CA LEU A 15 14.16 -4.90 -22.46
C LEU A 15 15.40 -5.31 -23.29
N ASP A 16 15.74 -4.58 -24.35
CA ASP A 16 16.99 -4.79 -25.12
C ASP A 16 18.21 -4.04 -24.58
N LYS A 17 18.07 -3.33 -23.45
CA LYS A 17 19.20 -2.66 -22.81
C LYS A 17 20.14 -3.68 -22.13
N PRO A 18 21.41 -3.30 -21.88
CA PRO A 18 22.33 -4.09 -21.05
C PRO A 18 21.71 -4.45 -19.69
N LEU A 19 22.03 -5.65 -19.18
CA LEU A 19 21.42 -6.18 -17.95
C LEU A 19 21.71 -5.33 -16.72
N ASP A 20 22.90 -4.75 -16.63
CA ASP A 20 23.30 -3.83 -15.56
C ASP A 20 22.41 -2.58 -15.52
N VAL A 21 22.04 -2.04 -16.68
CA VAL A 21 21.10 -0.91 -16.78
C VAL A 21 19.70 -1.33 -16.36
N LEU A 22 19.20 -2.47 -16.86
CA LEU A 22 17.87 -2.97 -16.50
C LEU A 22 17.76 -3.27 -15.00
N PHE A 23 18.79 -3.90 -14.43
CA PHE A 23 18.82 -4.22 -13.01
C PHE A 23 19.06 -3.01 -12.10
N ALA A 24 19.40 -1.84 -12.64
CA ALA A 24 19.45 -0.60 -11.87
C ALA A 24 18.08 0.10 -11.79
N GLU A 25 17.13 -0.24 -12.66
CA GLU A 25 15.79 0.34 -12.71
C GLU A 25 14.81 -0.45 -11.82
N GLU A 26 14.70 -0.12 -10.54
CA GLU A 26 13.87 -0.83 -9.54
C GLU A 26 12.40 -0.95 -9.96
N GLU A 27 11.75 0.16 -10.32
CA GLU A 27 10.35 0.20 -10.78
C GLU A 27 10.10 -0.72 -11.99
N LEU A 28 11.11 -0.85 -12.87
CA LEU A 28 11.02 -1.74 -14.03
C LEU A 28 11.04 -3.20 -13.59
N LEU A 29 11.91 -3.58 -12.66
CA LEU A 29 11.98 -4.95 -12.14
C LEU A 29 10.69 -5.35 -11.42
N GLU A 30 10.14 -4.46 -10.58
CA GLU A 30 8.86 -4.66 -9.90
C GLU A 30 7.73 -4.86 -10.91
N THR A 31 7.64 -3.98 -11.92
CA THR A 31 6.64 -4.09 -12.98
C THR A 31 6.73 -5.42 -13.69
N ILE A 32 7.95 -5.87 -14.05
CA ILE A 32 8.16 -7.17 -14.72
C ILE A 32 7.74 -8.32 -13.79
N ALA A 33 8.11 -8.29 -12.52
CA ALA A 33 7.73 -9.32 -11.56
C ALA A 33 6.20 -9.42 -11.42
N THR A 34 5.51 -8.26 -11.26
CA THR A 34 4.05 -8.21 -11.12
C THR A 34 3.33 -8.79 -12.34
N VAL A 35 3.70 -8.40 -13.57
CA VAL A 35 3.02 -8.90 -14.77
C VAL A 35 3.31 -10.37 -15.07
N LEU A 36 4.47 -10.88 -14.63
CA LEU A 36 4.80 -12.31 -14.74
C LEU A 36 4.07 -13.14 -13.68
N GLU A 37 3.96 -12.66 -12.44
CA GLU A 37 3.19 -13.31 -11.38
C GLU A 37 1.70 -13.33 -11.70
N ALA A 38 1.17 -12.26 -12.29
CA ALA A 38 -0.21 -12.19 -12.75
C ALA A 38 -0.50 -13.07 -13.99
N GLY A 39 0.54 -13.53 -14.69
CA GLY A 39 0.41 -14.26 -15.96
C GLY A 39 -0.08 -13.40 -17.13
N ASP A 40 -0.05 -12.07 -16.99
CA ASP A 40 -0.47 -11.13 -18.05
C ASP A 40 0.52 -11.10 -19.22
N MET A 41 1.80 -11.43 -18.94
CA MET A 41 2.87 -11.44 -19.91
C MET A 41 3.57 -12.81 -19.96
N PRO A 42 3.87 -13.33 -21.18
CA PRO A 42 3.41 -12.84 -22.48
C PRO A 42 1.88 -12.88 -22.64
N PRO A 43 1.27 -12.06 -23.53
CA PRO A 43 -0.17 -12.13 -23.77
C PRO A 43 -0.56 -13.47 -24.42
N GLU A 44 -1.82 -13.90 -24.28
CA GLU A 44 -2.31 -15.20 -24.80
C GLU A 44 -1.97 -15.46 -26.28
N LYS A 45 -1.93 -14.41 -27.11
CA LYS A 45 -1.61 -14.49 -28.55
C LYS A 45 -0.12 -14.67 -28.83
N ALA A 46 0.73 -14.67 -27.82
CA ALA A 46 2.17 -14.85 -27.93
C ALA A 46 2.60 -16.20 -27.32
N PRO A 47 3.73 -16.77 -27.77
CA PRO A 47 4.26 -18.00 -27.19
C PRO A 47 4.51 -17.85 -25.68
N GLN A 48 3.91 -18.74 -24.90
CA GLN A 48 4.09 -18.79 -23.45
C GLN A 48 5.39 -19.54 -23.10
N PRO A 49 6.21 -19.03 -22.16
CA PRO A 49 7.33 -19.76 -21.62
C PRO A 49 6.85 -20.96 -20.77
N LYS A 50 7.78 -21.87 -20.47
CA LYS A 50 7.52 -22.93 -19.49
C LYS A 50 7.39 -22.35 -18.09
N ALA A 51 6.56 -22.95 -17.25
CA ALA A 51 6.33 -22.50 -15.88
C ALA A 51 7.63 -22.44 -15.05
N GLU A 52 8.55 -23.40 -15.26
CA GLU A 52 9.83 -23.44 -14.55
C GLU A 52 10.70 -22.22 -14.89
N ALA A 53 10.74 -21.82 -16.16
CA ALA A 53 11.51 -20.66 -16.59
C ALA A 53 10.95 -19.35 -16.03
N VAL A 54 9.62 -19.25 -15.88
CA VAL A 54 8.99 -18.08 -15.24
C VAL A 54 9.35 -18.04 -13.76
N ALA A 55 9.28 -19.18 -13.06
CA ALA A 55 9.64 -19.28 -11.65
C ALA A 55 11.11 -18.90 -11.39
N ASP A 56 12.04 -19.36 -12.23
CA ASP A 56 13.46 -19.02 -12.13
C ASP A 56 13.70 -17.51 -12.28
N VAL A 57 13.05 -16.88 -13.27
CA VAL A 57 13.16 -15.43 -13.50
C VAL A 57 12.57 -14.64 -12.33
N LEU A 58 11.39 -15.04 -11.83
CA LEU A 58 10.78 -14.41 -10.67
C LEU A 58 11.69 -14.49 -9.45
N GLN A 59 12.33 -15.63 -9.21
CA GLN A 59 13.27 -15.77 -8.09
C GLN A 59 14.46 -14.81 -8.22
N ILE A 60 15.00 -14.61 -9.43
CA ILE A 60 16.10 -13.67 -9.68
C ILE A 60 15.63 -12.22 -9.44
N LEU A 61 14.46 -11.86 -9.97
CA LEU A 61 13.91 -10.52 -9.83
C LEU A 61 13.62 -10.19 -8.36
N GLN A 62 12.95 -11.09 -7.64
CA GLN A 62 12.65 -10.91 -6.22
C GLN A 62 13.91 -10.73 -5.39
N LYS A 63 14.95 -11.56 -5.61
CA LYS A 63 16.25 -11.39 -4.92
C LYS A 63 16.88 -10.03 -5.20
N ARG A 64 16.80 -9.54 -6.44
CA ARG A 64 17.38 -8.26 -6.83
C ARG A 64 16.62 -7.07 -6.23
N ILE A 65 15.29 -7.10 -6.28
CA ILE A 65 14.42 -6.08 -5.69
C ILE A 65 14.66 -6.00 -4.17
N LEU A 66 14.65 -7.15 -3.50
CA LEU A 66 14.93 -7.22 -2.06
C LEU A 66 16.32 -6.69 -1.68
N ALA A 67 17.33 -6.89 -2.53
CA ALA A 67 18.67 -6.35 -2.28
C ALA A 67 18.79 -4.83 -2.53
N GLN A 68 17.82 -4.22 -3.20
CA GLN A 68 17.78 -2.78 -3.46
C GLN A 68 16.98 -2.02 -2.40
N HIS A 69 16.00 -2.68 -1.78
CA HIS A 69 15.33 -2.11 -0.64
C HIS A 69 16.31 -1.99 0.53
N PRO A 70 16.39 -0.81 1.19
CA PRO A 70 17.08 -0.73 2.46
C PRO A 70 16.44 -1.73 3.42
N ASP A 71 17.25 -2.43 4.22
CA ASP A 71 16.79 -3.31 5.30
C ASP A 71 15.96 -2.49 6.30
N ASN A 72 14.69 -2.29 5.99
CA ASN A 72 13.71 -1.72 6.89
C ASN A 72 12.82 -2.88 7.33
N PRO A 73 13.27 -3.67 8.33
CA PRO A 73 12.48 -4.79 8.81
C PRO A 73 11.10 -4.29 9.19
N LEU A 74 10.06 -4.97 8.71
CA LEU A 74 8.69 -4.70 9.12
C LEU A 74 8.61 -4.85 10.63
N LYS A 75 8.58 -3.71 11.34
CA LYS A 75 8.43 -3.67 12.78
C LYS A 75 6.96 -3.50 13.14
N ARG A 76 6.52 -4.18 14.21
CA ARG A 76 5.26 -3.82 14.85
C ARG A 76 5.36 -2.44 15.50
N LEU A 77 4.23 -1.77 15.69
CA LEU A 77 4.14 -0.60 16.57
C LEU A 77 4.48 -1.02 18.01
N THR A 78 5.12 -0.15 18.77
CA THR A 78 5.22 -0.32 20.24
C THR A 78 3.86 -0.06 20.90
N ARG A 79 3.70 -0.41 22.17
CA ARG A 79 2.50 -0.11 22.97
C ARG A 79 2.20 1.38 22.93
N ASP A 80 3.22 2.20 23.10
CA ASP A 80 3.08 3.65 23.15
C ASP A 80 2.77 4.19 21.74
N GLU A 81 3.41 3.67 20.70
CA GLU A 81 3.08 4.04 19.31
C GLU A 81 1.63 3.66 18.95
N TYR A 82 1.17 2.47 19.33
CA TYR A 82 -0.20 2.03 19.09
C TYR A 82 -1.22 2.89 19.86
N THR A 83 -0.90 3.25 21.11
CA THR A 83 -1.74 4.12 21.95
C THR A 83 -1.86 5.52 21.36
N HIS A 84 -0.74 6.14 20.97
CA HIS A 84 -0.75 7.44 20.31
C HIS A 84 -1.47 7.39 18.95
N THR A 85 -1.31 6.31 18.19
CA THR A 85 -2.04 6.14 16.92
C THR A 85 -3.56 6.13 17.14
N LEU A 86 -4.05 5.43 18.18
CA LEU A 86 -5.48 5.46 18.51
C LEU A 86 -5.95 6.84 18.99
N HIS A 87 -5.12 7.55 19.74
CA HIS A 87 -5.37 8.93 20.12
C HIS A 87 -5.47 9.85 18.90
N ASP A 88 -4.54 9.73 17.95
CA ASP A 88 -4.49 10.61 16.78
C ASP A 88 -5.64 10.32 15.79
N LEU A 89 -6.02 9.05 15.63
CA LEU A 89 -7.11 8.66 14.74
C LEU A 89 -8.50 8.98 15.30
N PHE A 90 -8.69 8.84 16.61
CA PHE A 90 -10.01 8.87 17.23
C PHE A 90 -10.19 9.94 18.32
N GLY A 91 -9.14 10.67 18.68
CA GLY A 91 -9.15 11.67 19.75
C GLY A 91 -9.35 11.08 21.14
N VAL A 92 -9.05 9.79 21.36
CA VAL A 92 -9.26 9.11 22.64
C VAL A 92 -8.00 9.01 23.48
N ASN A 93 -8.14 9.28 24.77
CA ASN A 93 -7.07 9.12 25.74
C ASN A 93 -7.46 8.04 26.78
N PHE A 94 -7.35 6.78 26.37
CA PHE A 94 -7.58 5.63 27.25
C PHE A 94 -6.24 5.04 27.71
N ASP A 95 -6.22 4.51 28.93
CA ASP A 95 -5.11 3.69 29.39
C ASP A 95 -5.23 2.27 28.82
N PHE A 96 -4.34 1.94 27.87
CA PHE A 96 -4.26 0.62 27.25
C PHE A 96 -3.22 -0.30 27.88
N SER A 97 -2.58 0.09 28.99
CA SER A 97 -1.53 -0.71 29.65
C SER A 97 -2.00 -2.10 30.08
N GLY A 98 -3.29 -2.26 30.39
CA GLY A 98 -3.91 -3.56 30.71
C GLY A 98 -4.38 -4.38 29.50
N LEU A 99 -4.39 -3.80 28.29
CA LEU A 99 -4.82 -4.47 27.06
C LEU A 99 -3.66 -4.78 26.12
N LEU A 100 -2.61 -3.97 26.16
CA LEU A 100 -1.41 -4.09 25.36
C LEU A 100 -0.25 -4.58 26.24
N PRO A 101 0.43 -5.68 25.87
CA PRO A 101 1.58 -6.17 26.62
C PRO A 101 2.73 -5.15 26.58
N PRO A 102 3.61 -5.14 27.61
CA PRO A 102 4.78 -4.27 27.62
C PRO A 102 5.77 -4.65 26.51
N ASP A 103 6.44 -3.65 25.96
CA ASP A 103 7.52 -3.85 25.00
C ASP A 103 8.80 -4.32 25.70
N GLN A 104 9.62 -5.09 24.98
CA GLN A 104 10.96 -5.42 25.46
C GLN A 104 11.84 -4.17 25.32
N VAL A 105 12.51 -3.82 26.42
CA VAL A 105 13.49 -2.74 26.44
C VAL A 105 14.87 -3.35 26.29
N GLU A 106 15.60 -2.95 25.27
CA GLU A 106 16.97 -3.38 25.01
C GLU A 106 17.90 -2.17 25.09
N HIS A 107 19.05 -2.27 25.76
CA HIS A 107 19.99 -1.13 25.93
C HIS A 107 19.36 0.22 26.38
N GLY A 108 18.22 0.19 27.07
CA GLY A 108 17.52 1.40 27.53
C GLY A 108 16.59 2.06 26.50
N PHE A 109 16.38 1.46 25.33
CA PHE A 109 15.41 1.93 24.34
C PHE A 109 14.32 0.86 24.10
N ASP A 110 13.21 1.27 23.54
CA ASP A 110 12.03 0.42 23.26
C ASP A 110 11.70 0.35 21.76
N LYS A 111 12.56 0.94 20.89
CA LYS A 111 12.36 1.05 19.44
C LYS A 111 13.43 0.31 18.64
N PHE A 112 13.52 -1.01 18.80
CA PHE A 112 14.48 -1.83 18.06
C PHE A 112 13.79 -2.54 16.89
N GLY A 113 14.08 -2.10 15.67
CA GLY A 113 13.48 -2.64 14.44
C GLY A 113 13.74 -4.13 14.23
N GLU A 114 14.89 -4.64 14.66
CA GLU A 114 15.26 -6.06 14.51
C GLU A 114 14.59 -7.00 15.54
N SER A 115 14.09 -6.48 16.67
CA SER A 115 13.51 -7.29 17.75
C SER A 115 11.98 -7.16 17.90
N HIS A 116 11.34 -6.41 17.02
CA HIS A 116 9.88 -6.25 16.97
C HIS A 116 9.19 -7.23 16.03
N LEU A 117 9.53 -8.52 16.15
CA LEU A 117 8.75 -9.59 15.53
C LEU A 117 7.37 -9.66 16.20
N MET A 118 6.33 -9.76 15.37
CA MET A 118 4.95 -9.78 15.85
C MET A 118 4.58 -11.19 16.34
N SER A 119 4.40 -11.35 17.66
CA SER A 119 3.97 -12.62 18.24
C SER A 119 2.44 -12.81 18.10
N PRO A 120 1.92 -14.06 18.09
CA PRO A 120 0.48 -14.30 18.10
C PRO A 120 -0.25 -13.61 19.27
N HIS A 121 0.38 -13.55 20.45
CA HIS A 121 -0.16 -12.86 21.60
C HIS A 121 -0.33 -11.35 21.35
N GLN A 122 0.65 -10.73 20.69
CA GLN A 122 0.60 -9.31 20.32
C GLN A 122 -0.55 -9.02 19.35
N VAL A 123 -0.73 -9.86 18.33
CA VAL A 123 -1.83 -9.71 17.36
C VAL A 123 -3.17 -9.74 18.09
N MET A 124 -3.35 -10.70 19.00
CA MET A 124 -4.58 -10.82 19.77
C MET A 124 -4.81 -9.61 20.68
N ALA A 125 -3.76 -9.06 21.29
CA ALA A 125 -3.84 -7.84 22.08
C ALA A 125 -4.26 -6.63 21.23
N TYR A 126 -3.71 -6.48 20.02
CA TYR A 126 -4.09 -5.39 19.10
C TYR A 126 -5.54 -5.52 18.64
N LEU A 127 -5.96 -6.72 18.24
CA LEU A 127 -7.35 -6.96 17.84
C LEU A 127 -8.34 -6.74 18.99
N LYS A 128 -7.98 -7.14 20.21
CA LYS A 128 -8.79 -6.91 21.40
C LYS A 128 -8.89 -5.42 21.74
N THR A 129 -7.78 -4.69 21.63
CA THR A 129 -7.73 -3.25 21.87
C THR A 129 -8.52 -2.49 20.82
N ALA A 130 -8.33 -2.82 19.53
CA ALA A 130 -9.12 -2.26 18.44
C ALA A 130 -10.62 -2.47 18.68
N ARG A 131 -11.02 -3.69 19.04
CA ARG A 131 -12.43 -4.00 19.37
C ARG A 131 -12.96 -3.16 20.52
N PHE A 132 -12.20 -3.07 21.62
CA PHE A 132 -12.55 -2.27 22.79
C PHE A 132 -12.81 -0.79 22.42
N VAL A 133 -11.98 -0.24 21.52
CA VAL A 133 -12.12 1.14 21.02
C VAL A 133 -13.33 1.26 20.09
N THR A 134 -13.46 0.38 19.10
CA THR A 134 -14.55 0.45 18.11
C THR A 134 -15.92 0.31 18.76
N GLU A 135 -16.08 -0.57 19.76
CA GLU A 135 -17.34 -0.77 20.50
C GLU A 135 -17.76 0.46 21.32
N ARG A 136 -16.82 1.38 21.61
CA ARG A 136 -17.10 2.60 22.38
C ARG A 136 -17.34 3.81 21.51
N LEU A 137 -16.72 3.84 20.33
CA LEU A 137 -16.68 5.03 19.49
C LEU A 137 -17.57 4.93 18.26
N LEU A 138 -17.73 3.73 17.71
CA LEU A 138 -18.56 3.56 16.52
C LEU A 138 -20.02 3.36 16.95
N PRO A 139 -20.97 3.99 16.26
CA PRO A 139 -22.38 3.80 16.55
C PRO A 139 -22.82 2.36 16.22
N ASP A 140 -23.66 1.78 17.08
CA ASP A 140 -24.26 0.45 16.83
C ASP A 140 -25.16 0.43 15.60
N ASN A 141 -25.76 1.58 15.29
CA ASN A 141 -26.66 1.73 14.15
C ASN A 141 -25.87 1.87 12.86
N LYS A 142 -26.24 1.08 11.86
CA LYS A 142 -25.71 1.22 10.50
C LYS A 142 -25.94 2.67 10.02
N PRO A 143 -24.90 3.36 9.52
CA PRO A 143 -25.07 4.71 9.01
C PRO A 143 -26.04 4.71 7.84
N GLU A 144 -26.89 5.73 7.77
CA GLU A 144 -27.83 5.88 6.67
C GLU A 144 -27.05 6.16 5.37
N THR A 145 -27.34 5.37 4.33
CA THR A 145 -26.78 5.60 3.01
C THR A 145 -27.34 6.91 2.47
N ARG A 146 -26.46 7.89 2.24
CA ARG A 146 -26.82 9.10 1.50
C ARG A 146 -26.48 8.93 0.03
N HIS A 147 -27.48 9.04 -0.83
CA HIS A 147 -27.28 9.18 -2.26
C HIS A 147 -27.03 10.65 -2.58
N TRP A 148 -25.92 10.91 -3.26
CA TRP A 148 -25.59 12.23 -3.77
C TRP A 148 -25.65 12.15 -5.28
N ASP A 149 -26.66 12.80 -5.86
CA ASP A 149 -26.74 12.98 -7.31
C ASP A 149 -25.96 14.24 -7.68
N PHE A 150 -24.76 14.04 -8.21
CA PHE A 150 -23.98 15.15 -8.74
C PHE A 150 -24.41 15.39 -10.18
N ASN A 151 -25.07 16.53 -10.43
CA ASN A 151 -25.29 16.98 -11.79
C ASN A 151 -23.96 17.50 -12.36
N ALA A 152 -23.49 16.89 -13.46
CA ALA A 152 -22.26 17.31 -14.14
C ALA A 152 -22.30 18.79 -14.59
N SER A 153 -23.49 19.39 -14.75
CA SER A 153 -23.61 20.82 -15.05
C SER A 153 -23.23 21.74 -13.87
N HIS A 154 -23.16 21.23 -12.64
CA HIS A 154 -22.81 21.99 -11.44
C HIS A 154 -21.34 21.78 -11.02
N PHE A 155 -20.60 20.90 -11.70
CA PHE A 155 -19.15 20.82 -11.61
C PHE A 155 -18.51 22.00 -12.34
N HIS A 156 -18.58 23.18 -11.74
CA HIS A 156 -17.69 24.27 -12.14
C HIS A 156 -16.31 23.92 -11.60
N GLY A 157 -15.41 23.51 -12.49
CA GLY A 157 -14.02 23.20 -12.13
C GLY A 157 -13.47 24.26 -11.18
N SER A 158 -12.79 23.80 -10.12
CA SER A 158 -12.05 24.71 -9.25
C SER A 158 -11.17 25.61 -10.13
N LYS A 159 -11.22 26.92 -9.88
CA LYS A 159 -10.65 27.99 -10.72
C LYS A 159 -9.13 27.92 -10.99
N ASN A 160 -8.47 26.79 -10.74
CA ASN A 160 -7.12 26.49 -11.18
C ASN A 160 -7.06 25.56 -12.41
N PHE A 161 -8.21 25.17 -12.99
CA PHE A 161 -8.28 24.62 -14.33
C PHE A 161 -9.30 25.39 -15.16
N ALA A 162 -8.84 25.99 -16.25
CA ALA A 162 -9.67 26.79 -17.13
C ALA A 162 -10.65 25.90 -17.91
N THR A 163 -11.94 26.00 -17.62
CA THR A 163 -13.03 25.88 -18.60
C THR A 163 -14.25 26.61 -18.07
N GLY A 164 -14.80 27.51 -18.87
CA GLY A 164 -15.72 28.57 -18.47
C GLY A 164 -17.16 28.15 -18.20
N GLY A 165 -17.90 29.08 -17.63
CA GLY A 165 -19.35 29.01 -17.42
C GLY A 165 -19.71 29.48 -16.02
N GLY A 166 -19.94 30.78 -15.85
CA GLY A 166 -20.47 31.34 -14.60
C GLY A 166 -21.96 31.07 -14.44
N GLY A 167 -22.42 30.96 -13.19
CA GLY A 167 -23.82 30.85 -12.84
C GLY A 167 -24.03 31.16 -11.35
N ASP A 168 -24.95 32.08 -11.08
CA ASP A 168 -25.34 32.64 -9.78
C ASP A 168 -25.87 31.60 -8.79
N TYR A 169 -25.49 31.75 -7.51
CA TYR A 169 -26.15 31.07 -6.39
C TYR A 169 -27.40 31.88 -6.00
N ARG A 170 -28.59 31.27 -6.17
CA ARG A 170 -29.81 31.68 -5.48
C ARG A 170 -30.16 30.60 -4.47
N ASP A 171 -30.09 30.94 -3.19
CA ASP A 171 -30.68 30.15 -2.11
C ASP A 171 -32.20 30.32 -2.17
N GLY A 172 -32.93 29.21 -2.09
CA GLY A 172 -34.39 29.20 -2.03
C GLY A 172 -34.87 28.14 -1.03
N ASP A 173 -35.41 28.67 0.07
CA ASP A 173 -36.37 28.16 1.07
C ASP A 173 -36.29 26.71 1.60
#